data_AF-A0A1Q7RU13-F1
#
_entry.id   AF-A0A1Q7RU13-F1
#
_cell.length_a   1.000
_cell.length_b   1.000
_cell.length_c   1.000
_cell.angle_alpha   90.00
_cell.angle_beta   90.00
_cell.angle_gamma   90.00
#
_symmetry.space_group_name_H-M   'P 1'
#
loop_
_entity.id
_entity.type
_entity.pdbx_description
1 polymer ?
#
loop_
_entity_poly.entity_id
_entity_poly.type
_entity_poly.pdbx_seq_one_letter_code
_entity_poly.pdbx_strand_id
1 'polypeptide(L)' 'MNSSRTWKSGEICRISGTYRCENCHLAGREVTRSFEAGTIFPMCDSCPEKDVTWRLEKAVGPVRATA' A
#
# COMPACT_ATOMS: atom_id res chain seq x y z
N MET A 1 -16.52 1.40 -10.18
CA MET A 1 -15.80 1.49 -8.89
C MET A 1 -14.93 0.26 -8.80
N ASN A 2 -13.62 0.38 -9.06
CA ASN A 2 -12.73 -0.77 -9.06
C ASN A 2 -12.47 -1.14 -7.59
N SER A 3 -13.07 -2.22 -7.11
CA SER A 3 -13.05 -2.65 -5.69
C SER A 3 -11.70 -3.22 -5.24
N SER A 4 -10.68 -3.12 -6.08
CA SER A 4 -9.33 -3.59 -5.81
C SER A 4 -8.66 -2.60 -4.85
N ARG A 5 -8.59 -2.96 -3.57
CA ARG A 5 -7.80 -2.24 -2.54
C ARG A 5 -6.30 -2.49 -2.73
N THR A 6 -5.85 -2.44 -3.97
CA THR A 6 -4.50 -2.74 -4.42
C THR A 6 -4.06 -1.66 -5.41
N TRP A 7 -2.79 -1.28 -5.32
CA TRP A 7 -2.15 -0.24 -6.13
C TRP A 7 -0.76 -0.71 -6.53
N LYS A 8 -0.33 -0.40 -7.74
CA LYS A 8 1.02 -0.69 -8.20
C LYS A 8 2.02 0.37 -7.74
N SER A 9 3.27 -0.04 -7.61
CA SER A 9 4.39 0.90 -7.53
C SER A 9 4.33 1.91 -8.68
N GLY A 10 4.50 3.20 -8.37
CA GLY A 10 4.34 4.30 -9.31
C GLY A 10 2.93 4.91 -9.35
N GLU A 11 1.93 4.28 -8.73
CA GLU A 11 0.59 4.89 -8.60
C GLU A 11 0.51 5.89 -7.44
N ILE A 12 -0.38 6.87 -7.56
CA ILE A 12 -0.70 7.79 -6.49
C ILE A 12 -1.57 7.09 -5.46
N CYS A 13 -1.08 7.04 -4.23
CA CYS A 13 -1.81 6.63 -3.05
C CYS A 13 -3.03 7.52 -2.84
N ARG A 14 -4.23 6.94 -2.86
CA ARG A 14 -5.48 7.69 -2.63
C ARG A 14 -5.98 7.61 -1.20
N ILE A 15 -5.47 6.66 -0.41
CA ILE A 15 -5.98 6.36 0.93
C ILE A 15 -4.79 6.30 1.88
N SER A 16 -4.73 7.17 2.88
CA SER A 16 -3.68 7.03 3.90
C SER A 16 -3.88 5.73 4.67
N GLY A 17 -2.82 4.96 4.89
CA GLY A 17 -2.95 3.63 5.46
C GLY A 17 -1.66 2.84 5.55
N THR A 18 -1.76 1.66 6.13
CA THR A 18 -0.73 0.63 6.09
C THR A 18 -1.02 -0.33 4.95
N TYR A 19 -0.01 -0.52 4.12
CA TYR A 19 -0.06 -1.29 2.91
C TYR A 19 0.97 -2.42 2.95
N ARG A 20 0.60 -3.58 2.44
CA ARG A 20 1.48 -4.73 2.31
C ARG A 20 1.87 -4.96 0.87
N CYS A 21 3.12 -5.29 0.63
CA CYS A 21 3.56 -5.78 -0.67
C CYS A 21 3.03 -7.21 -0.91
N GLU A 22 2.21 -7.37 -1.94
CA GLU A 22 1.62 -8.66 -2.31
C GLU A 22 2.68 -9.63 -2.84
N ASN A 23 3.64 -9.16 -3.66
CA ASN A 23 4.73 -9.99 -4.16
C ASN A 23 5.59 -10.55 -3.01
N CYS A 24 5.95 -9.72 -2.03
CA CYS A 24 6.68 -10.20 -0.84
C CYS A 24 5.89 -11.26 -0.10
N HIS A 25 4.59 -11.04 0.11
CA HIS A 25 3.74 -12.00 0.81
C HIS A 25 3.63 -13.33 0.07
N LEU A 26 3.48 -13.31 -1.26
CA LEU A 26 3.50 -14.52 -2.09
C LEU A 26 4.84 -15.25 -2.01
N ALA A 27 5.95 -14.52 -1.81
CA ALA A 27 7.27 -15.07 -1.55
C ALA A 27 7.51 -15.49 -0.08
N GLY A 28 6.48 -15.46 0.78
CA GLY A 28 6.58 -15.81 2.20
C GLY A 28 7.25 -14.75 3.09
N ARG A 29 7.39 -13.50 2.60
CA ARG A 29 7.95 -12.36 3.33
C ARG A 29 6.86 -11.37 3.69
N GLU A 30 6.94 -10.79 4.88
CA GLU A 30 6.00 -9.75 5.27
C GLU A 30 6.66 -8.38 5.15
N VAL A 31 6.23 -7.61 4.15
CA VAL A 31 6.69 -6.23 3.95
C VAL A 31 5.48 -5.32 3.97
N THR A 32 5.37 -4.54 5.05
CA THR A 32 4.34 -3.54 5.24
C THR A 32 4.96 -2.15 5.31
N ARG A 33 4.28 -1.15 4.74
CA ARG A 33 4.66 0.25 4.78
C ARG A 33 3.44 1.14 4.92
N SER A 34 3.61 2.23 5.66
CA SER A 34 2.59 3.26 5.78
C SER A 34 2.76 4.25 4.64
N PHE A 35 1.66 4.57 3.96
CA PHE A 35 1.60 5.57 2.90
C PHE A 35 0.53 6.59 3.22
N GLU A 36 0.77 7.82 2.79
CA GLU A 36 -0.18 8.92 2.91
C GLU A 36 -0.86 9.17 1.57
N ALA A 37 -2.12 9.57 1.59
CA ALA A 37 -2.82 9.99 0.39
C ALA A 37 -2.08 11.14 -0.29
N GLY A 38 -1.90 11.06 -1.60
CA GLY A 38 -1.11 11.99 -2.40
C GLY A 38 0.34 11.57 -2.61
N THR A 39 0.86 10.61 -1.84
CA THR A 39 2.21 10.05 -2.08
C THR A 39 2.20 9.05 -3.24
N ILE A 40 3.32 8.86 -3.91
CA ILE A 40 3.48 7.82 -4.94
C ILE A 40 3.95 6.55 -4.25
N PHE A 41 3.33 5.40 -4.55
CA PHE A 41 3.79 4.12 -4.04
C PHE A 41 5.21 3.84 -4.54
N PRO A 42 6.20 3.67 -3.65
CA PRO A 42 7.55 3.35 -4.05
C PRO A 42 7.64 1.91 -4.55
N MET A 43 8.73 1.61 -5.23
CA MET A 43 9.14 0.23 -5.48
C MET A 43 9.43 -0.48 -4.14
N CYS A 44 9.15 -1.77 -4.04
CA CYS A 44 9.57 -2.53 -2.88
C CYS A 44 11.04 -2.91 -3.02
N ASP A 45 11.87 -2.47 -2.08
CA ASP A 45 13.31 -2.77 -2.06
C ASP A 45 13.59 -4.27 -1.87
N SER A 46 12.66 -4.98 -1.21
CA SER A 46 12.78 -6.42 -0.95
C SER A 46 12.37 -7.30 -2.14
N CYS A 47 11.72 -6.74 -3.17
CA CYS A 47 11.28 -7.48 -4.34
C CYS A 47 12.31 -7.37 -5.48
N PRO A 48 12.75 -8.49 -6.08
CA PRO A 48 13.69 -8.46 -7.20
C PRO A 48 13.09 -7.81 -8.45
N GLU A 49 11.77 -7.93 -8.64
CA GLU A 49 11.07 -7.48 -9.83
C GLU A 49 10.83 -5.96 -9.88
N LYS A 50 11.05 -5.24 -8.75
CA LYS A 50 10.82 -3.80 -8.53
C LYS A 50 9.42 -3.24 -8.86
N ASP A 51 8.66 -3.88 -9.76
CA ASP A 51 7.22 -3.71 -9.92
C ASP A 51 6.50 -4.57 -8.87
N VAL A 52 5.74 -3.91 -8.00
CA VAL A 52 5.03 -4.60 -6.93
C VAL A 52 3.62 -4.07 -6.80
N THR A 53 2.75 -4.93 -6.29
CA THR A 53 1.41 -4.53 -5.88
C THR A 53 1.38 -4.30 -4.37
N TRP A 54 0.97 -3.11 -3.96
CA TRP A 54 0.69 -2.71 -2.60
C TRP A 54 -0.80 -2.88 -2.30
N ARG A 55 -1.12 -3.72 -1.33
CA ARG A 55 -2.47 -3.96 -0.85
C ARG A 55 -2.72 -3.21 0.44
N LEU A 56 -3.79 -2.44 0.53
CA LEU A 56 -4.17 -1.78 1.78
C LEU A 56 -4.62 -2.82 2.80
N GLU A 57 -3.90 -2.93 3.91
CA GLU A 57 -4.29 -3.77 5.04
C GLU A 57 -5.11 -3.00 6.06
N LYS A 58 -4.67 -1.76 6.38
CA LYS A 58 -5.34 -0.93 7.37
C LYS A 58 -5.43 0.51 6.88
N ALA A 59 -6.64 0.98 6.59
CA ALA A 59 -6.86 2.40 6.34
C ALA A 59 -6.64 3.18 7.64
N VAL A 60 -5.82 4.22 7.57
CA VAL A 60 -5.86 5.30 8.56
C VAL A 60 -6.96 6.21 8.06
N GLY A 61 -8.20 5.89 8.45
CA GLY A 61 -9.33 6.77 8.17
C GLY A 61 -9.08 8.15 8.79
N PRO A 62 -9.79 9.20 8.33
CA PRO A 62 -9.77 10.46 9.07
C PRO A 62 -10.10 10.11 10.52
N VAL A 63 -9.23 10.52 11.45
CA VAL A 63 -9.60 10.52 12.88
C VAL A 63 -10.94 11.23 12.90
N ARG A 64 -12.01 10.48 13.18
CA ARG A 64 -13.28 11.08 13.55
C ARG A 64 -12.95 11.87 14.80
N ALA A 65 -12.71 13.17 14.64
CA ALA A 65 -12.72 14.11 15.73
C ALA A 65 -14.15 14.06 16.27
N THR A 66 -14.35 13.25 17.30
CA THR A 66 -15.54 13.33 18.13
C THR A 66 -15.38 14.64 18.90
N ALA A 67 -16.04 15.69 18.40
CA ALA A 67 -16.30 16.91 19.16
C ALA A 67 -17.38 16.65 20.21
#